data_AF-A0A957FFQ5-F1
#
_entry.id   AF-A0A957FFQ5-F1
#
_cell.length_a   1.000
_cell.length_b   1.000
_cell.length_c   1.000
_cell.angle_alpha   90.00
_cell.angle_beta   90.00
_cell.angle_gamma   90.00
#
_symmetry.space_group_name_H-M   'P 1'
#
loop_
_entity.id
_entity.type
_entity.pdbx_description
1 polymer ?
#
loop_
_entity_poly.entity_id
_entity_poly.type
_entity_poly.pdbx_seq_one_letter_code
_entity_poly.pdbx_strand_id
1 'polypeptide(L)'
;MSTLMLTLREGIRYRGRSGHWSWIAHRLSGLAILSFLVIHVWDTANATYSPEVYKWSIELFKHPLFGIGEIGVMAAVLFHAFNGIRI
;
A
#
# COMPACT_ATOMS: atom_id res chain seq x y z
N MET A 1 10.19 24.57 -8.69
CA MET A 1 9.99 23.11 -8.51
C MET A 1 8.58 22.89 -8.00
N SER A 2 7.88 21.84 -8.44
CA SER A 2 6.54 21.54 -7.92
C SER A 2 6.62 21.13 -6.44
N THR A 3 5.57 21.42 -5.67
CA THR A 3 5.48 21.08 -4.24
C THR A 3 5.74 19.61 -3.97
N LEU A 4 5.25 18.73 -4.85
CA LEU A 4 5.49 17.29 -4.77
C LEU A 4 6.98 16.94 -4.89
N MET A 5 7.67 17.55 -5.85
CA MET A 5 9.08 17.30 -6.13
C MET A 5 9.98 17.80 -5.00
N LEU A 6 9.62 18.93 -4.35
CA LEU A 6 10.29 19.42 -3.14
C LEU A 6 10.12 18.46 -1.96
N THR A 7 8.89 18.01 -1.68
CA THR A 7 8.60 17.08 -0.58
C THR A 7 9.32 15.75 -0.75
N LEU A 8 9.36 15.20 -1.96
CA LEU A 8 10.08 13.96 -2.24
C LEU A 8 11.60 14.14 -2.07
N ARG A 9 12.16 15.20 -2.66
CA ARG A 9 13.61 15.45 -2.62
C ARG A 9 14.10 15.71 -1.20
N GLU A 10 13.47 16.63 -0.49
CA GLU A 10 13.89 16.98 0.87
C GLU A 10 13.49 15.90 1.89
N GLY A 11 12.39 15.18 1.66
CA GLY A 11 12.00 14.03 2.47
C GLY A 11 13.03 12.90 2.46
N ILE A 12 13.64 12.60 1.31
CA ILE A 12 14.71 11.59 1.19
C ILE A 12 16.06 12.14 1.63
N ARG A 13 16.36 13.40 1.29
CA ARG A 13 17.65 14.04 1.62
C ARG A 13 17.82 14.25 3.13
N TYR A 14 16.74 14.59 3.84
CA TYR A 14 16.77 14.77 5.28
C TYR A 14 16.91 13.41 5.98
N ARG A 15 18.09 13.15 6.55
CA ARG A 15 18.42 11.91 7.28
C ARG A 15 17.94 11.96 8.74
N GLY A 16 16.74 12.50 8.99
CA GLY A 16 16.19 12.69 10.32
C GLY A 16 16.21 11.44 11.21
N ARG A 17 15.90 11.61 12.50
CA ARG A 17 15.85 10.51 13.46
C ARG A 17 14.65 9.57 13.20
N SER A 18 14.45 8.57 14.05
CA SER A 18 13.36 7.58 13.95
C SER A 18 11.98 8.19 13.66
N GLY A 19 11.66 9.36 14.23
CA GLY A 19 10.39 10.06 13.97
C GLY A 19 10.16 10.44 12.50
N HIS A 20 11.21 10.88 11.79
CA HIS A 20 11.13 11.23 10.36
C HIS A 20 10.84 10.01 9.49
N TRP A 21 11.60 8.93 9.71
CA TRP A 21 11.40 7.66 9.01
C TRP A 21 10.03 7.05 9.28
N SER A 22 9.57 7.13 10.53
CA SER A 22 8.23 6.70 10.92
C SER A 22 7.13 7.50 10.22
N TRP A 23 7.33 8.81 10.04
CA TRP A 23 6.41 9.68 9.29
C TRP A 23 6.37 9.32 7.80
N ILE A 24 7.53 9.09 7.17
CA ILE A 24 7.59 8.64 5.76
C ILE A 24 6.88 7.29 5.62
N ALA A 25 7.24 6.32 6.47
CA ALA A 25 6.67 4.98 6.43
C ALA A 25 5.14 4.99 6.64
N HIS A 26 4.62 5.90 7.47
CA HIS A 26 3.17 6.01 7.70
C HIS A 26 2.42 6.49 6.46
N ARG A 27 3.00 7.43 5.72
CA ARG A 27 2.43 7.90 4.45
C ARG A 27 2.52 6.83 3.36
N LEU A 28 3.66 6.15 3.25
CA LEU A 28 3.85 5.10 2.26
C LEU A 28 2.93 3.90 2.52
N SER A 29 2.78 3.48 3.78
CA SER A 29 1.83 2.42 4.15
C SER A 29 0.39 2.83 3.86
N GLY A 30 -0.01 4.07 4.15
CA GLY A 30 -1.35 4.57 3.83
C GLY A 30 -1.63 4.55 2.33
N LEU A 31 -0.66 4.98 1.50
CA LEU A 31 -0.77 4.90 0.04
C LEU A 31 -0.84 3.45 -0.45
N ALA A 32 -0.04 2.54 0.11
CA ALA A 32 -0.08 1.12 -0.24
C ALA A 32 -1.44 0.50 0.09
N ILE A 33 -2.00 0.79 1.27
CA ILE A 33 -3.33 0.31 1.68
C ILE A 33 -4.42 0.87 0.77
N LEU A 34 -4.36 2.17 0.43
CA LEU A 34 -5.31 2.79 -0.48
C LEU A 34 -5.26 2.13 -1.87
N SER A 35 -4.07 1.93 -2.44
CA SER A 35 -3.89 1.24 -3.71
C SER A 35 -4.44 -0.18 -3.66
N PHE A 36 -4.13 -0.92 -2.59
CA PHE A 36 -4.69 -2.25 -2.36
C PHE A 36 -6.22 -2.22 -2.32
N LEU A 37 -6.84 -1.31 -1.55
CA LEU A 37 -8.29 -1.21 -1.43
C LEU A 37 -8.96 -0.93 -2.77
N VAL A 38 -8.40 -0.03 -3.59
CA VAL A 38 -8.94 0.25 -4.94
C VAL A 38 -8.93 -1.01 -5.80
N ILE A 39 -7.80 -1.72 -5.85
CA ILE A 39 -7.67 -2.96 -6.64
C ILE A 39 -8.58 -4.05 -6.08
N HIS A 40 -8.63 -4.20 -4.76
CA HIS A 40 -9.39 -5.23 -4.06
C HIS A 40 -10.90 -5.08 -4.26
N VAL A 41 -11.43 -3.85 -4.14
CA VAL A 41 -12.85 -3.57 -4.37
C VAL A 41 -13.21 -3.82 -5.83
N TRP A 42 -12.37 -3.37 -6.77
CA TRP A 42 -12.58 -3.61 -8.19
C TRP A 42 -12.60 -5.11 -8.51
N ASP A 43 -11.62 -5.87 -8.00
CA ASP A 43 -11.54 -7.30 -8.22
C ASP A 43 -12.74 -8.05 -7.63
N THR A 44 -13.08 -7.77 -6.37
CA THR A 44 -14.22 -8.43 -5.69
C THR A 44 -15.54 -8.07 -6.36
N ALA A 45 -15.70 -6.85 -6.90
CA ALA A 45 -16.89 -6.48 -7.65
C ALA A 45 -17.05 -7.34 -8.92
N ASN A 46 -15.95 -7.71 -9.59
CA ASN A 46 -15.99 -8.57 -10.77
C ASN A 46 -16.53 -9.98 -10.47
N ALA A 47 -16.53 -10.45 -9.22
CA ALA A 47 -17.20 -11.70 -8.86
C ALA A 47 -18.69 -11.70 -9.29
N THR A 48 -19.32 -10.52 -9.31
CA THR A 48 -20.70 -10.33 -9.78
C THR A 48 -20.76 -9.80 -11.21
N TYR A 49 -19.97 -8.77 -11.53
CA TYR A 49 -20.11 -8.05 -12.81
C TYR A 49 -19.38 -8.70 -14.00
N SER A 50 -18.30 -9.43 -13.74
CA SER A 50 -17.53 -10.14 -14.78
C SER A 50 -16.82 -11.38 -14.19
N PRO A 51 -17.55 -12.50 -14.06
CA PRO A 51 -17.01 -13.71 -13.44
C PRO A 51 -15.77 -14.29 -14.14
N GLU A 52 -15.61 -14.03 -15.45
CA GLU A 52 -14.43 -14.42 -16.21
C GLU A 52 -13.18 -13.65 -15.76
N VAL A 53 -13.28 -12.33 -15.62
CA VAL A 53 -12.18 -11.48 -15.12
C VAL A 53 -11.84 -11.88 -13.68
N TYR A 54 -12.85 -12.09 -12.84
CA TYR A 54 -12.63 -12.53 -11.46
C TYR A 54 -11.90 -13.87 -11.38
N LYS A 55 -12.32 -14.86 -12.19
CA LYS A 55 -11.65 -16.17 -12.26
C LYS A 55 -10.18 -16.02 -12.69
N TRP A 56 -9.91 -15.18 -13.68
CA TRP A 56 -8.55 -14.90 -14.12
C TRP A 56 -7.70 -14.25 -13.01
N SER A 57 -8.24 -13.23 -12.32
CA SER A 57 -7.55 -12.55 -11.22
C SER A 57 -7.20 -13.52 -10.08
N ILE A 58 -8.15 -14.37 -9.68
CA ILE A 58 -7.93 -15.34 -8.60
C ILE A 58 -6.85 -16.36 -8.98
N GLU A 59 -6.79 -16.81 -10.23
CA GLU A 59 -5.68 -17.66 -10.68
C GLU A 59 -4.34 -16.92 -10.67
N LEU A 60 -4.32 -15.64 -11.09
CA LEU A 60 -3.12 -14.81 -11.04
C LEU A 60 -2.61 -14.62 -9.61
N PHE A 61 -3.50 -14.34 -8.64
CA PHE A 61 -3.14 -14.10 -7.24
C PHE A 61 -2.59 -15.33 -6.50
N LYS A 62 -2.81 -16.54 -7.03
CA LYS A 62 -2.17 -17.75 -6.48
C LYS A 62 -0.66 -17.82 -6.76
N HIS A 63 -0.14 -17.00 -7.67
CA HIS A 63 1.29 -16.98 -7.95
C HIS A 63 2.08 -16.50 -6.72
N PRO A 64 3.20 -17.15 -6.32
CA PRO A 64 3.92 -16.83 -5.08
C PRO A 64 4.34 -15.36 -4.91
N LEU A 65 4.55 -14.64 -6.02
CA LEU A 65 4.83 -13.19 -5.99
C LEU A 65 3.69 -12.39 -5.33
N PHE A 66 2.44 -12.77 -5.53
CA PHE A 66 1.31 -12.14 -4.87
C PHE A 66 1.25 -12.50 -3.38
N GLY A 67 1.63 -13.71 -2.99
CA GLY A 67 1.78 -14.08 -1.59
C GLY A 67 2.83 -13.21 -0.85
N ILE A 68 3.94 -12.87 -1.49
CA ILE A 68 4.90 -11.87 -0.95
C ILE A 68 4.23 -10.50 -0.82
N GLY A 69 3.44 -10.12 -1.82
CA GLY A 69 2.64 -8.89 -1.81
C GLY A 69 1.65 -8.84 -0.64
N GLU A 70 0.93 -9.94 -0.36
CA GLU A 70 -0.03 -10.07 0.75
C GLU A 70 0.66 -9.87 2.10
N ILE A 71 1.84 -10.48 2.30
CA ILE A 71 2.65 -10.26 3.50
C ILE A 71 3.04 -8.77 3.62
N GLY A 72 3.42 -8.15 2.51
CA GLY A 72 3.76 -6.72 2.46
C GLY A 72 2.58 -5.82 2.81
N VAL A 73 1.38 -6.10 2.28
CA VAL A 73 0.15 -5.36 2.60
C VAL A 73 -0.22 -5.56 4.07
N MET A 74 -0.13 -6.78 4.61
CA MET A 74 -0.36 -7.04 6.03
C MET A 74 0.60 -6.23 6.91
N ALA A 75 1.90 -6.22 6.58
CA ALA A 75 2.89 -5.41 7.30
C ALA A 75 2.57 -3.91 7.22
N ALA A 76 2.13 -3.41 6.06
CA ALA A 76 1.72 -2.03 5.88
C ALA A 76 0.49 -1.69 6.75
N VAL A 77 -0.53 -2.54 6.79
CA VAL A 77 -1.73 -2.36 7.63
C VAL A 77 -1.36 -2.30 9.11
N LEU A 78 -0.59 -3.27 9.60
CA LEU A 78 -0.17 -3.33 11.00
C LEU A 78 0.65 -2.08 11.38
N PHE A 79 1.65 -1.73 10.56
CA PHE A 79 2.45 -0.54 10.81
C PHE A 79 1.60 0.73 10.79
N HIS A 80 0.73 0.89 9.79
CA HIS A 80 -0.11 2.07 9.64
C HIS A 80 -1.05 2.24 10.83
N ALA A 81 -1.69 1.16 11.29
CA ALA A 81 -2.58 1.15 12.44
C ALA A 81 -1.83 1.50 13.74
N PHE A 82 -0.75 0.77 14.07
CA PHE A 82 0.00 1.00 15.31
C PHE A 82 0.68 2.36 15.34
N ASN A 83 1.29 2.79 14.23
CA ASN A 83 1.88 4.12 14.15
C ASN A 83 0.80 5.22 14.13
N GLY A 84 -0.39 4.94 13.62
CA GLY A 84 -1.54 5.83 13.66
C GLY A 84 -2.04 6.08 15.08
N ILE A 85 -2.05 5.07 15.95
CA ILE A 85 -2.38 5.23 17.38
C ILE A 85 -1.37 6.13 18.10
N ARG A 86 -0.10 6.12 17.68
CA ARG A 86 0.95 6.96 18.25
C ARG A 86 0.81 8.45 17.87
N ILE A 87 0.20 8.75 16.72
CA ILE A 87 0.04 10.11 16.19
C ILE A 87 -1.20 10.73 16.81
#